data_AF-A0A178M5N1-F1
#
_entry.id   AF-A0A178M5N1-F1
#
_cell.length_a   1.000
_cell.length_b   1.000
_cell.length_c   1.000
_cell.angle_alpha   90.00
_cell.angle_beta   90.00
_cell.angle_gamma   90.00
#
_symmetry.space_group_name_H-M   'P 1'
#
loop_
_entity.id
_entity.type
_entity.pdbx_description
1 polymer ?
#
loop_
_entity_poly.entity_id
_entity_poly.type
_entity_poly.pdbx_seq_one_letter_code
_entity_poly.pdbx_strand_id
1 'polypeptide(L)'
;MTIHLGKLEHVDPRKLWEREAGDFTPWLAEHLGLLGEALSLDLELIQTEKSVGSFSCDIQAHDTGRDRPVIIENQLEPTDHRHLGQLITYASGLDSAVIIWISPEVREEHREALDWLNRHTDERIEFFGVGESTPWRRRPHP
;
A
#
# COMPACT_ATOMS: atom_id res chain seq x y z
N MET A 1 -31.12 -3.91 -27.51
CA MET A 1 -30.27 -4.74 -26.63
C MET A 1 -30.41 -4.15 -25.23
N THR A 2 -30.95 -4.90 -24.27
CA THR A 2 -31.12 -4.41 -22.90
C THR A 2 -29.85 -4.73 -22.12
N ILE A 3 -29.15 -3.72 -21.63
CA ILE A 3 -27.94 -3.91 -20.80
C ILE A 3 -28.40 -4.21 -19.37
N HIS A 4 -28.00 -5.37 -18.85
CA HIS A 4 -28.22 -5.74 -17.46
C HIS A 4 -26.98 -5.37 -16.64
N LEU A 5 -27.12 -4.41 -15.74
CA LEU A 5 -26.08 -4.00 -14.81
C LEU A 5 -26.18 -4.81 -13.51
N GLY A 6 -25.03 -5.18 -12.95
CA GLY A 6 -24.93 -5.84 -11.64
C GLY A 6 -24.91 -4.86 -10.47
N LYS A 7 -24.81 -5.37 -9.24
CA LYS A 7 -24.55 -4.58 -8.03
C LYS A 7 -23.10 -4.79 -7.57
N LEU A 8 -22.44 -3.70 -7.18
CA LEU A 8 -21.15 -3.76 -6.50
C LEU A 8 -21.35 -4.21 -5.05
N GLU A 9 -20.53 -5.14 -4.59
CA GLU A 9 -20.55 -5.66 -3.22
C GLU A 9 -19.15 -5.60 -2.63
N HIS A 10 -19.06 -5.17 -1.36
CA HIS A 10 -17.82 -5.27 -0.61
C HIS A 10 -17.57 -6.72 -0.23
N VAL A 11 -16.35 -7.19 -0.50
CA VAL A 11 -15.90 -8.54 -0.19
C VAL A 11 -14.64 -8.45 0.66
N ASP A 12 -14.59 -9.29 1.69
CA ASP A 12 -13.37 -9.48 2.47
C ASP A 12 -12.26 -10.02 1.55
N PRO A 13 -11.11 -9.35 1.44
CA PRO A 13 -9.97 -9.79 0.64
C PRO A 13 -9.53 -11.23 0.94
N ARG A 14 -9.67 -11.71 2.19
CA ARG A 14 -9.37 -13.10 2.59
C ARG A 14 -10.23 -14.14 1.87
N LYS A 15 -11.37 -13.75 1.31
CA LYS A 15 -12.22 -14.65 0.51
C LYS A 15 -11.73 -14.79 -0.94
N LEU A 16 -10.89 -13.87 -1.41
CA LEU A 16 -10.34 -13.87 -2.76
C LEU A 16 -8.90 -14.38 -2.79
N TRP A 17 -8.10 -14.02 -1.78
CA TRP A 17 -6.69 -14.36 -1.67
C TRP A 17 -6.43 -15.10 -0.37
N GLU A 18 -5.80 -16.27 -0.46
CA GLU A 18 -5.45 -17.07 0.73
C GLU A 18 -4.16 -16.52 1.36
N ARG A 19 -3.18 -16.15 0.53
CA ARG A 19 -1.86 -15.68 0.95
C ARG A 19 -1.43 -14.44 0.17
N GLU A 20 -0.66 -13.57 0.82
CA GLU A 20 -0.08 -12.38 0.22
C GLU A 20 0.86 -12.74 -0.94
N ALA A 21 2.01 -13.37 -0.65
CA ALA A 21 3.06 -13.64 -1.65
C ALA A 21 2.60 -14.52 -2.83
N GLY A 22 1.64 -15.43 -2.58
CA GLY A 22 1.18 -16.39 -3.59
C GLY A 22 0.03 -15.89 -4.45
N ASP A 23 -0.81 -15.01 -3.92
CA ASP A 23 -2.09 -14.68 -4.54
C ASP A 23 -2.29 -13.16 -4.66
N PHE A 24 -2.21 -12.42 -3.55
CA PHE A 24 -2.50 -10.98 -3.58
C PHE A 24 -1.37 -10.15 -4.20
N THR A 25 -0.10 -10.43 -3.87
CA THR A 25 1.05 -9.69 -4.40
C THR A 25 1.18 -9.81 -5.92
N PRO A 26 1.07 -11.01 -6.54
CA PRO A 26 1.06 -11.13 -8.01
C PRO A 26 -0.10 -10.39 -8.66
N TRP A 27 -1.32 -10.50 -8.08
CA TRP A 27 -2.47 -9.78 -8.60
C TRP A 27 -2.26 -8.27 -8.54
N LEU A 28 -1.78 -7.75 -7.41
CA LEU A 28 -1.51 -6.32 -7.25
C LEU A 28 -0.43 -5.83 -8.23
N ALA A 29 0.63 -6.61 -8.45
CA ALA A 29 1.70 -6.29 -9.39
C ALA A 29 1.19 -6.17 -10.84
N GLU A 30 0.22 -7.00 -11.24
CA GLU A 30 -0.43 -6.92 -12.56
C GLU A 30 -1.43 -5.74 -12.67
N HIS A 31 -1.89 -5.19 -11.54
CA HIS A 31 -2.94 -4.17 -11.48
C HIS A 31 -2.48 -2.86 -10.82
N LEU A 32 -1.17 -2.55 -10.83
CA LEU A 32 -0.61 -1.33 -10.25
C LEU A 32 -1.24 -0.03 -10.78
N GLY A 33 -1.78 -0.05 -12.00
CA GLY A 33 -2.50 1.09 -12.57
C GLY A 33 -3.70 1.54 -11.72
N LEU A 34 -4.41 0.61 -11.06
CA LEU A 34 -5.54 0.94 -10.18
C LEU A 34 -5.06 1.71 -8.93
N LEU A 35 -3.93 1.29 -8.37
CA LEU A 35 -3.30 1.96 -7.23
C LEU A 35 -2.73 3.32 -7.65
N GLY A 36 -2.09 3.38 -8.82
CA GLY A 36 -1.56 4.60 -9.40
C GLY A 36 -2.66 5.66 -9.58
N GLU A 37 -3.80 5.28 -10.15
CA GLU A 37 -4.96 6.18 -10.29
C GLU A 37 -5.44 6.70 -8.93
N ALA A 38 -5.59 5.82 -7.93
CA ALA A 38 -6.04 6.20 -6.60
C ALA A 38 -5.10 7.18 -5.87
N LEU A 39 -3.79 7.08 -6.14
CA LEU A 39 -2.75 7.90 -5.51
C LEU A 39 -2.23 9.04 -6.40
N SER A 40 -2.74 9.16 -7.63
CA SER A 40 -2.22 10.09 -8.65
C SER A 40 -0.71 9.88 -8.92
N LEU A 41 -0.32 8.62 -9.15
CA LEU A 41 1.05 8.17 -9.44
C LEU A 41 1.07 7.36 -10.75
N ASP A 42 2.14 7.47 -11.54
CA ASP A 42 2.32 6.70 -12.77
C ASP A 42 3.20 5.48 -12.49
N LEU A 43 2.61 4.46 -11.85
CA LEU A 43 3.33 3.29 -11.33
C LEU A 43 3.66 2.25 -12.40
N GLU A 44 4.95 1.94 -12.53
CA GLU A 44 5.47 0.83 -13.34
C GLU A 44 6.15 -0.21 -12.44
N LEU A 45 5.84 -1.49 -12.66
CA LEU A 45 6.45 -2.60 -11.91
C LEU A 45 7.93 -2.75 -12.28
N ILE A 46 8.82 -2.78 -11.28
CA ILE A 46 10.22 -3.18 -11.47
C ILE A 46 10.36 -4.68 -11.18
N GLN A 47 9.94 -5.12 -9.98
CA GLN A 47 10.09 -6.50 -9.55
C GLN A 47 9.18 -6.79 -8.34
N THR A 48 8.72 -8.03 -8.20
CA THR A 48 8.16 -8.56 -6.95
C THR A 48 9.25 -9.26 -6.13
N GLU A 49 9.02 -9.38 -4.82
CA GLU A 49 9.92 -10.05 -3.87
C GLU A 49 11.37 -9.54 -3.97
N LYS A 50 11.52 -8.21 -3.94
CA LYS A 50 12.81 -7.57 -4.08
C LYS A 50 13.64 -7.78 -2.81
N SER A 51 14.79 -8.43 -2.95
CA SER A 51 15.68 -8.67 -1.82
C SER A 51 16.24 -7.38 -1.23
N VAL A 52 16.17 -7.26 0.09
CA VAL A 52 16.77 -6.20 0.91
C VAL A 52 17.58 -6.87 2.01
N GLY A 53 18.85 -7.18 1.73
CA GLY A 53 19.68 -8.01 2.60
C GLY A 53 19.08 -9.42 2.75
N SER A 54 18.74 -9.81 3.98
CA SER A 54 18.06 -11.08 4.29
C SER A 54 16.53 -11.01 4.23
N PHE A 55 15.97 -9.83 3.93
CA PHE A 55 14.53 -9.60 3.85
C PHE A 55 14.08 -9.47 2.39
N SER A 56 12.76 -9.45 2.18
CA SER A 56 12.13 -9.32 0.87
C SER A 56 11.03 -8.27 0.95
N CYS A 57 11.10 -7.26 0.09
CA CYS A 57 10.05 -6.27 -0.12
C CYS A 57 9.05 -6.84 -1.15
N ASP A 58 7.75 -6.72 -0.88
CA ASP A 58 6.72 -7.37 -1.69
C ASP A 58 6.76 -6.90 -3.15
N ILE A 59 6.78 -5.58 -3.37
CA ILE A 59 6.83 -4.98 -4.70
C ILE A 59 7.77 -3.77 -4.72
N GLN A 60 8.69 -3.78 -5.68
CA GLN A 60 9.44 -2.61 -6.12
C GLN A 60 8.82 -2.07 -7.42
N ALA A 61 8.57 -0.77 -7.45
CA ALA A 61 7.98 -0.06 -8.59
C ALA A 61 8.67 1.28 -8.83
N HIS A 62 8.23 1.99 -9.85
CA HIS A 62 8.70 3.32 -10.21
C HIS A 62 7.54 4.24 -10.55
N ASP A 63 7.52 5.44 -9.98
CA ASP A 63 6.62 6.51 -10.40
C ASP A 63 7.27 7.25 -11.57
N THR A 64 6.88 6.87 -12.78
CA THR A 64 7.45 7.37 -14.03
C THR A 64 7.13 8.85 -14.29
N GLY A 65 6.03 9.35 -13.72
CA GLY A 65 5.62 10.76 -13.87
C GLY A 65 6.50 11.72 -13.09
N ARG A 66 7.09 11.27 -11.98
CA ARG A 66 7.97 12.07 -11.09
C ARG A 66 9.41 11.58 -11.05
N ASP A 67 9.73 10.49 -11.74
CA ASP A 67 11.03 9.81 -11.73
C ASP A 67 11.48 9.41 -10.31
N ARG A 68 10.61 8.66 -9.61
CA ARG A 68 10.82 8.32 -8.19
C ARG A 68 10.70 6.82 -7.90
N PRO A 69 11.65 6.23 -7.15
CA PRO A 69 11.58 4.83 -6.73
C PRO A 69 10.47 4.61 -5.71
N VAL A 70 9.71 3.54 -5.91
CA VAL A 70 8.53 3.18 -5.10
C VAL A 70 8.71 1.80 -4.50
N ILE A 71 8.30 1.64 -3.25
CA ILE A 71 8.07 0.32 -2.64
C ILE A 71 6.62 0.20 -2.21
N ILE A 72 6.11 -1.03 -2.25
CA ILE A 72 4.75 -1.35 -1.83
C ILE A 72 4.83 -2.60 -0.95
N GLU A 73 4.27 -2.51 0.24
CA GLU A 73 4.01 -3.65 1.12
C GLU A 73 2.51 -3.89 1.19
N ASN A 74 2.08 -5.14 1.03
CA ASN A 74 0.67 -5.50 0.99
C ASN A 74 0.35 -6.58 2.02
N GLN A 75 -0.73 -6.41 2.77
CA GLN A 75 -1.18 -7.36 3.80
C GLN A 75 -2.68 -7.60 3.69
N LEU A 76 -3.13 -8.81 4.03
CA LEU A 76 -4.55 -9.17 4.07
C LEU A 76 -5.20 -8.99 5.45
N GLU A 77 -4.42 -8.54 6.44
CA GLU A 77 -4.88 -8.23 7.80
C GLU A 77 -4.79 -6.73 8.09
N PRO A 78 -5.43 -6.24 9.17
CA PRO A 78 -5.22 -4.87 9.60
C PRO A 78 -3.74 -4.59 9.94
N THR A 79 -3.26 -3.43 9.52
CA THR A 79 -1.89 -2.90 9.74
C THR A 79 -1.28 -3.24 11.09
N ASP A 80 -0.08 -3.83 11.12
CA ASP A 80 0.66 -4.17 12.34
C ASP A 80 2.05 -3.50 12.42
N HIS A 81 2.68 -3.56 13.61
CA HIS A 81 4.01 -2.99 13.81
C HIS A 81 5.12 -3.69 13.01
N ARG A 82 4.92 -4.96 12.62
CA ARG A 82 5.91 -5.71 11.84
C ARG A 82 6.06 -5.04 10.47
N HIS A 83 4.96 -4.85 9.77
CA HIS A 83 4.98 -4.25 8.44
C HIS A 83 5.35 -2.77 8.50
N LEU A 84 4.98 -2.01 9.54
CA LEU A 84 5.50 -0.65 9.72
C LEU A 84 7.04 -0.63 9.77
N GLY A 85 7.65 -1.56 10.50
CA GLY A 85 9.11 -1.70 10.53
C GLY A 85 9.69 -2.11 9.17
N GLN A 86 8.99 -2.97 8.42
CA GLN A 86 9.37 -3.38 7.07
C GLN A 86 9.39 -2.19 6.11
N LEU A 87 8.35 -1.35 6.09
CA LEU A 87 8.29 -0.14 5.26
C LEU A 87 9.55 0.73 5.43
N ILE A 88 9.93 1.02 6.68
CA ILE A 88 11.09 1.87 7.00
C ILE A 88 12.40 1.16 6.59
N THR A 89 12.50 -0.13 6.87
CA THR A 89 13.69 -0.93 6.55
C THR A 89 13.90 -1.02 5.05
N TYR A 90 12.84 -1.25 4.28
CA TYR A 90 12.91 -1.42 2.83
C TYR A 90 13.11 -0.08 2.14
N ALA A 91 12.45 0.98 2.61
CA ALA A 91 12.65 2.32 2.06
C ALA A 91 14.12 2.76 2.19
N SER A 92 14.73 2.52 3.35
CA SER A 92 16.14 2.84 3.56
C SER A 92 17.09 1.92 2.79
N GLY A 93 16.77 0.62 2.66
CA GLY A 93 17.60 -0.34 1.93
C GLY A 93 17.54 -0.20 0.40
N LEU A 94 16.45 0.36 -0.13
CA LEU A 94 16.22 0.53 -1.57
C LEU A 94 16.23 2.00 -2.03
N ASP A 95 16.61 2.93 -1.14
CA ASP A 95 16.59 4.39 -1.38
C ASP A 95 15.26 4.86 -1.99
N SER A 96 14.16 4.36 -1.43
CA SER A 96 12.82 4.59 -1.97
C SER A 96 12.27 5.94 -1.55
N ALA A 97 11.64 6.63 -2.50
CA ALA A 97 11.09 7.96 -2.31
C ALA A 97 9.58 7.92 -2.05
N VAL A 98 8.87 6.90 -2.55
CA VAL A 98 7.45 6.68 -2.29
C VAL A 98 7.26 5.32 -1.64
N ILE A 99 6.58 5.31 -0.49
CA ILE A 99 6.36 4.13 0.33
C ILE A 99 4.87 3.93 0.47
N ILE A 100 4.34 2.81 -0.05
CA ILE A 100 2.91 2.53 -0.06
C ILE A 100 2.64 1.30 0.80
N TRP A 101 1.70 1.42 1.74
CA TRP A 101 1.25 0.32 2.58
C TRP A 101 -0.22 0.03 2.32
N ILE A 102 -0.51 -1.15 1.79
CA ILE A 102 -1.87 -1.57 1.44
C ILE A 102 -2.39 -2.59 2.46
N SER A 103 -3.56 -2.32 3.01
CA SER A 103 -4.24 -3.16 4.00
C SER A 103 -5.75 -3.02 3.90
N PRO A 104 -6.55 -4.04 4.24
CA PRO A 104 -7.99 -3.84 4.41
C PRO A 104 -8.31 -2.77 5.46
N GLU A 105 -7.50 -2.65 6.53
CA GLU A 105 -7.70 -1.69 7.61
C GLU A 105 -6.39 -1.04 8.05
N VAL A 106 -6.27 0.26 7.78
CA VAL A 106 -5.21 1.10 8.34
C VAL A 106 -5.66 1.57 9.73
N ARG A 107 -5.04 1.02 10.77
CA ARG A 107 -5.29 1.40 12.18
C ARG A 107 -4.90 2.86 12.38
N GLU A 108 -5.63 3.55 13.24
CA GLU A 108 -5.45 4.99 13.46
C GLU A 108 -4.03 5.32 13.95
N GLU A 109 -3.45 4.48 14.82
CA GLU A 109 -2.09 4.65 15.31
C GLU A 109 -1.05 4.53 14.19
N HIS A 110 -1.28 3.66 13.20
CA HIS A 110 -0.41 3.54 12.04
C HIS A 110 -0.62 4.70 11.07
N ARG A 111 -1.85 5.18 10.89
CA ARG A 111 -2.11 6.42 10.14
C ARG A 111 -1.37 7.60 10.74
N GLU A 112 -1.46 7.78 12.06
CA GLU A 112 -0.73 8.81 12.80
C GLU A 112 0.79 8.66 12.68
N ALA A 113 1.31 7.42 12.66
CA ALA A 113 2.72 7.14 12.46
C ALA A 113 3.20 7.53 11.05
N LEU A 114 2.46 7.17 10.00
CA LEU A 114 2.77 7.57 8.62
C LEU A 114 2.71 9.10 8.46
N ASP A 115 1.69 9.74 9.04
CA ASP A 115 1.57 11.19 9.09
C ASP A 115 2.75 11.85 9.83
N TRP A 116 3.20 11.24 10.93
CA TRP A 116 4.37 11.71 11.67
C TRP A 116 5.63 11.58 10.84
N LEU A 117 5.84 10.45 10.14
CA LEU A 117 6.97 10.25 9.24
C LEU A 117 6.99 11.32 8.15
N ASN A 118 5.88 11.53 7.44
CA ASN A 118 5.77 12.55 6.39
C ASN A 118 6.11 13.98 6.89
N ARG A 119 5.81 14.31 8.16
CA ARG A 119 6.16 15.62 8.75
C ARG A 119 7.62 15.76 9.16
N HIS A 120 8.34 14.65 9.33
CA HIS A 120 9.69 14.63 9.92
C HIS A 120 10.76 14.06 8.98
N THR A 121 10.37 13.59 7.79
CA THR A 121 11.30 13.25 6.70
C THR A 121 11.47 14.40 5.72
N ASP A 122 12.41 14.27 4.79
CA ASP A 122 12.57 15.25 3.72
C ASP A 122 11.38 15.23 2.75
N GLU A 123 11.13 16.36 2.06
CA GLU A 123 9.97 16.55 1.17
C GLU A 123 9.92 15.58 -0.03
N ARG A 124 11.00 14.83 -0.28
CA ARG A 124 11.08 13.81 -1.34
C ARG A 124 10.65 12.43 -0.85
N ILE A 125 10.32 12.26 0.42
CA ILE A 125 9.83 11.00 0.98
C ILE A 125 8.34 11.13 1.25
N GLU A 126 7.55 10.23 0.67
CA GLU A 126 6.10 10.18 0.85
C GLU A 126 5.66 8.80 1.31
N PHE A 127 4.95 8.74 2.44
CA PHE A 127 4.30 7.56 2.95
C PHE A 127 2.80 7.59 2.70
N PHE A 128 2.25 6.52 2.14
CA PHE A 128 0.83 6.32 1.88
C PHE A 128 0.32 5.09 2.64
N GLY A 129 -0.77 5.26 3.38
CA GLY A 129 -1.57 4.15 3.90
C GLY A 129 -2.84 4.02 3.06
N VAL A 130 -3.01 2.88 2.40
CA VAL A 130 -4.16 2.58 1.54
C VAL A 130 -4.97 1.45 2.17
N GLY A 131 -6.24 1.71 2.42
CA GLY A 131 -7.16 0.69 2.90
C GLY A 131 -8.60 1.12 2.80
N GLU A 132 -9.51 0.28 3.31
CA GLU A 132 -10.91 0.66 3.33
C GLU A 132 -11.11 1.87 4.25
N SER A 133 -11.73 2.91 3.71
CA SER A 133 -12.22 4.00 4.56
C SER A 133 -13.39 3.47 5.39
N THR A 134 -13.16 3.20 6.68
CA THR A 134 -14.29 3.07 7.60
C THR A 134 -15.02 4.43 7.60
N PRO A 135 -16.33 4.52 7.29
CA PRO A 135 -17.01 5.80 7.29
C PRO A 135 -17.00 6.40 8.70
N TRP A 136 -16.46 7.61 8.80
CA TRP A 136 -16.56 8.60 9.88
C TRP A 136 -17.09 8.10 11.24
N ARG A 137 -16.18 7.74 12.15
CA ARG A 137 -16.51 7.77 13.58
C ARG A 137 -16.63 9.23 14.02
N ARG A 138 -17.84 9.71 14.31
CA ARG A 138 -17.99 10.93 15.14
C ARG A 138 -17.21 10.70 16.43
N ARG A 139 -16.18 11.51 16.68
CA ARG A 139 -15.57 11.57 18.01
C ARG A 139 -16.69 11.88 19.01
N PRO A 140 -16.86 11.12 20.10
CA PRO A 140 -17.59 11.66 21.25
C PRO A 140 -16.79 12.86 21.74
N HIS A 141 -17.42 14.03 21.79
CA HIS A 141 -16.85 15.15 22.53
C HIS A 141 -16.81 14.79 24.03
N PRO A 142 -15.76 15.22 24.75
CA PRO A 142 -15.65 15.03 26.19
C PRO A 142 -16.75 15.75 26.97
#